data_AF-M5BIG3-F1
#
_entry.id   AF-M5BIG3-F1
#
_cell.length_a   1.000
_cell.length_b   1.000
_cell.length_c   1.000
_cell.angle_alpha   90.00
_cell.angle_beta   90.00
_cell.angle_gamma   90.00
#
_symmetry.space_group_name_H-M   'P 1'
#
loop_
_entity.id
_entity.type
_entity.pdbx_description
1 polymer ?
#
loop_
_entity_poly.entity_id
_entity_poly.type
_entity_poly.pdbx_seq_one_letter_code
_entity_poly.pdbx_strand_id
1 'polypeptide(L)'
;MPTIESSYAMHTAKGIVGFDHPEYPALRLACEVLDGTESFLWKLIRGSGLAYKGFQAGAKAVRGLVDGTIELDETALDAAKSSLVFSSTRRVASPGKAALDSFVNQALKKVPQDHGRELLDRIQAVDLEGVRRALKTRVLPLFDPATSIAVVASSASKSSDIVEGLKSYGFDVELRTLDLSGDEDIDDSGSESGNSGTSGSV
;
A
#
# COMPACT_ATOMS: atom_id res chain seq x y z
N MET A 1 -18.59 -20.54 14.15
CA MET A 1 -18.51 -19.21 13.51
C MET A 1 -17.84 -19.44 12.16
N PRO A 2 -18.44 -19.08 11.01
CA PRO A 2 -17.73 -19.22 9.75
C PRO A 2 -16.59 -18.19 9.79
N THR A 3 -15.36 -18.69 9.87
CA THR A 3 -14.16 -17.86 9.79
C THR A 3 -14.23 -17.09 8.48
N ILE A 4 -14.17 -15.76 8.54
CA ILE A 4 -14.00 -14.93 7.35
C ILE A 4 -12.69 -15.41 6.70
N GLU A 5 -12.79 -16.09 5.57
CA GLU A 5 -11.63 -16.53 4.80
C GLU A 5 -10.97 -15.30 4.17
N SER A 6 -10.05 -14.69 4.91
CA SER A 6 -9.26 -13.57 4.42
C SER A 6 -8.07 -14.08 3.62
N SER A 7 -7.73 -13.37 2.54
CA SER A 7 -6.49 -13.54 1.81
C SER A 7 -5.86 -12.17 1.59
N TYR A 8 -4.54 -12.10 1.71
CA TYR A 8 -3.76 -10.87 1.57
C TYR A 8 -2.75 -11.06 0.45
N ALA A 9 -2.75 -10.15 -0.52
CA ALA A 9 -1.83 -10.17 -1.64
C ALA A 9 -0.96 -8.91 -1.63
N MET A 10 0.34 -9.10 -1.82
CA MET A 10 1.31 -8.03 -2.03
C MET A 10 1.97 -8.23 -3.39
N HIS A 11 1.90 -7.20 -4.23
CA HIS A 11 2.56 -7.17 -5.52
C HIS A 11 3.65 -6.11 -5.48
N THR A 12 4.83 -6.44 -5.97
CA THR A 12 5.98 -5.54 -6.00
C THR A 12 6.59 -5.51 -7.39
N ALA A 13 6.98 -4.33 -7.85
CA ALA A 13 7.65 -4.11 -9.13
C ALA A 13 8.70 -3.01 -8.95
N LYS A 14 9.56 -2.81 -9.97
CA LYS A 14 10.62 -1.81 -9.90
C LYS A 14 10.06 -0.38 -9.79
N GLY A 15 10.24 0.22 -8.62
CA GLY A 15 9.80 1.58 -8.32
C GLY A 15 10.80 2.68 -8.71
N ILE A 16 10.43 3.91 -8.38
CA ILE A 16 11.36 5.04 -8.34
C ILE A 16 12.34 4.88 -7.17
N VAL A 17 13.52 5.49 -7.29
CA VAL A 17 14.53 5.48 -6.23
C VAL A 17 14.80 6.91 -5.78
N GLY A 18 14.77 7.14 -4.47
CA GLY A 18 15.01 8.45 -3.86
C GLY A 18 13.75 9.26 -3.60
N PHE A 19 13.85 10.18 -2.64
CA PHE A 19 12.73 11.02 -2.19
C PHE A 19 12.47 12.23 -3.09
N ASP A 20 13.41 12.58 -3.96
CA ASP A 20 13.32 13.76 -4.84
C ASP A 20 13.29 13.40 -6.34
N HIS A 21 12.85 12.19 -6.67
CA HIS A 21 12.77 11.74 -8.05
C HIS A 21 11.78 12.59 -8.86
N PRO A 22 12.09 13.01 -10.10
CA PRO A 22 11.23 13.92 -10.89
C PRO A 22 9.86 13.34 -11.24
N GLU A 23 9.74 12.01 -11.34
CA GLU A 23 8.46 11.33 -11.58
C GLU A 23 7.64 11.08 -10.30
N TYR A 24 8.21 11.31 -9.11
CA TYR A 24 7.49 11.06 -7.85
C TYR A 24 6.18 11.84 -7.72
N PRO A 25 6.08 13.13 -8.10
CA PRO A 25 4.83 13.88 -8.04
C PRO A 25 3.71 13.22 -8.86
N ALA A 26 4.00 12.81 -10.09
CA ALA A 26 3.03 12.17 -10.97
C ALA A 26 2.62 10.79 -10.46
N LEU A 27 3.58 9.99 -9.98
CA LEU A 27 3.30 8.70 -9.38
C LEU A 27 2.46 8.83 -8.10
N ARG A 28 2.81 9.77 -7.22
CA ARG A 28 2.07 10.02 -5.98
C ARG A 28 0.63 10.43 -6.26
N LEU A 29 0.44 11.31 -7.25
CA LEU A 29 -0.90 11.72 -7.68
C LEU A 29 -1.68 10.57 -8.32
N ALA A 30 -1.03 9.73 -9.12
CA ALA A 30 -1.65 8.53 -9.69
C ALA A 30 -2.11 7.54 -8.61
N CYS A 31 -1.32 7.32 -7.56
CA CYS A 31 -1.74 6.50 -6.42
C CYS A 31 -2.96 7.11 -5.71
N GLU A 32 -2.98 8.43 -5.48
CA GLU A 32 -4.13 9.09 -4.86
C GLU A 32 -5.39 8.96 -5.73
N VAL A 33 -5.25 9.11 -7.05
CA VAL A 33 -6.33 8.89 -8.01
C VAL A 33 -6.85 7.46 -7.92
N LEU A 34 -6.02 6.45 -7.66
CA LEU A 34 -6.49 5.06 -7.52
C LEU A 34 -7.18 4.80 -6.18
N ASP A 35 -6.59 5.29 -5.08
CA ASP A 35 -6.93 4.92 -3.71
C ASP A 35 -7.96 5.83 -3.03
N GLY A 36 -8.23 7.02 -3.59
CA GLY A 36 -9.14 8.00 -3.00
C GLY A 36 -10.48 7.39 -2.58
N THR A 37 -11.09 7.94 -1.53
CA THR A 37 -12.43 7.52 -1.06
C THR A 37 -13.43 7.64 -2.20
N GLU A 38 -14.08 6.53 -2.57
CA GLU A 38 -14.94 6.43 -3.76
C GLU A 38 -14.24 6.61 -5.11
N SER A 39 -12.93 6.43 -5.17
CA SER A 39 -12.19 6.43 -6.42
C SER A 39 -12.22 5.06 -7.11
N PHE A 40 -11.41 4.89 -8.15
CA PHE A 40 -11.49 3.78 -9.09
C PHE A 40 -11.34 2.42 -8.42
N LEU A 41 -10.31 2.20 -7.58
CA LEU A 41 -10.12 0.88 -6.95
C LEU A 41 -11.23 0.58 -5.95
N TRP A 42 -11.70 1.58 -5.19
CA TRP A 42 -12.82 1.41 -4.27
C TRP A 42 -14.10 0.99 -5.00
N LYS A 43 -14.48 1.73 -6.06
CA LYS A 43 -15.69 1.44 -6.85
C LYS A 43 -15.59 0.09 -7.55
N LEU A 44 -14.46 -0.22 -8.17
CA LEU A 44 -14.29 -1.39 -9.03
C LEU A 44 -14.00 -2.69 -8.26
N ILE A 45 -13.39 -2.62 -7.08
CA ILE A 45 -13.04 -3.80 -6.28
C ILE A 45 -14.05 -4.00 -5.15
N ARG A 46 -14.30 -2.97 -4.32
CA ARG A 46 -15.19 -3.08 -3.16
C ARG A 46 -16.66 -2.99 -3.56
N GLY A 47 -17.00 -2.01 -4.40
CA GLY A 47 -18.39 -1.77 -4.85
C GLY A 47 -18.98 -2.95 -5.64
N SER A 48 -18.13 -3.76 -6.28
CA SER A 48 -18.53 -4.92 -7.08
C SER A 48 -18.56 -6.25 -6.30
N GLY A 49 -18.16 -6.26 -5.02
CA GLY A 49 -18.04 -7.49 -4.23
C GLY A 49 -16.89 -8.42 -4.69
N LEU A 50 -15.98 -7.94 -5.54
CA LEU A 50 -14.89 -8.72 -6.13
C LEU A 50 -13.63 -8.77 -5.27
N ALA A 51 -13.71 -8.56 -3.95
CA ALA A 51 -12.55 -8.55 -3.06
C ALA A 51 -11.70 -9.85 -3.17
N TYR A 52 -12.35 -11.00 -3.41
CA TYR A 52 -11.68 -12.28 -3.67
C TYR A 52 -10.93 -12.35 -5.02
N LYS A 53 -11.28 -11.49 -5.98
CA LYS A 53 -10.62 -11.34 -7.30
C LYS A 53 -9.96 -9.96 -7.43
N GLY A 54 -9.51 -9.38 -6.31
CA GLY A 54 -8.98 -8.02 -6.25
C GLY A 54 -7.85 -7.77 -7.23
N PHE A 55 -6.96 -8.75 -7.44
CA PHE A 55 -5.88 -8.65 -8.43
C PHE A 55 -6.42 -8.44 -9.86
N GLN A 56 -7.39 -9.24 -10.28
CA GLN A 56 -7.96 -9.20 -11.64
C GLN A 56 -8.75 -7.89 -11.86
N ALA A 57 -9.53 -7.49 -10.86
CA ALA A 57 -10.28 -6.25 -10.89
C ALA A 57 -9.36 -5.03 -10.92
N GLY A 58 -8.30 -5.02 -10.09
CA GLY A 58 -7.26 -3.99 -10.10
C GLY A 58 -6.51 -3.91 -11.43
N ALA A 59 -6.12 -5.05 -11.99
CA ALA A 59 -5.45 -5.11 -13.29
C ALA A 59 -6.32 -4.51 -14.41
N LYS A 60 -7.62 -4.86 -14.41
CA LYS A 60 -8.59 -4.32 -15.37
C LYS A 60 -8.79 -2.82 -15.17
N ALA A 61 -8.89 -2.35 -13.93
CA ALA A 61 -9.04 -0.94 -13.60
C ALA A 61 -7.87 -0.10 -14.11
N VAL A 62 -6.64 -0.52 -13.78
CA VAL A 62 -5.43 0.20 -14.19
C VAL A 62 -5.26 0.16 -15.71
N ARG A 63 -5.50 -0.99 -16.35
CA ARG A 63 -5.48 -1.08 -17.83
C ARG A 63 -6.51 -0.14 -18.47
N GLY A 64 -7.74 -0.15 -17.97
CA GLY A 64 -8.83 0.71 -18.45
C GLY A 64 -8.53 2.21 -18.31
N LEU A 65 -7.86 2.61 -17.23
CA LEU A 65 -7.42 4.00 -17.04
C LEU A 65 -6.28 4.38 -17.99
N VAL A 66 -5.38 3.45 -18.29
CA VAL A 66 -4.25 3.68 -19.20
C VAL A 66 -4.70 3.72 -20.66
N ASP A 67 -5.58 2.80 -21.08
CA ASP A 67 -6.08 2.72 -22.46
C ASP A 67 -7.22 3.70 -22.76
N GLY A 68 -7.85 4.27 -21.73
CA GLY A 68 -8.93 5.24 -21.85
C GLY A 68 -10.34 4.66 -21.87
N THR A 69 -10.50 3.34 -21.70
CA THR A 69 -11.80 2.69 -21.53
C THR A 69 -12.51 3.16 -20.26
N ILE A 70 -11.74 3.52 -19.23
CA ILE A 70 -12.23 4.16 -18.01
C ILE A 70 -11.83 5.62 -18.09
N GLU A 71 -12.82 6.51 -18.10
CA GLU A 71 -12.56 7.94 -18.14
C GLU A 71 -11.92 8.41 -16.83
N LEU A 72 -10.81 9.13 -16.99
CA LEU A 72 -10.16 9.91 -15.94
C LEU A 72 -10.36 11.38 -16.32
N ASP A 73 -11.18 12.08 -15.56
CA ASP A 73 -11.56 13.47 -15.79
C ASP A 73 -10.83 14.44 -14.85
N GLU A 74 -10.92 15.74 -15.16
CA GLU A 74 -10.32 16.80 -14.34
C GLU A 74 -10.89 16.82 -12.92
N THR A 75 -12.18 16.46 -12.74
CA THR A 75 -12.81 16.38 -11.42
C THR A 75 -12.10 15.39 -10.51
N ALA A 76 -11.80 14.19 -11.01
CA ALA A 76 -11.07 13.18 -10.26
C ALA A 76 -9.63 13.63 -9.96
N LEU A 77 -8.99 14.33 -10.90
CA LEU A 77 -7.65 14.88 -10.71
C LEU A 77 -7.63 15.95 -9.60
N ASP A 78 -8.56 16.89 -9.63
CA ASP A 78 -8.68 17.98 -8.65
C ASP A 78 -9.03 17.45 -7.26
N ALA A 79 -9.88 16.42 -7.18
CA ALA A 79 -10.17 15.73 -5.93
C ALA A 79 -8.90 15.10 -5.32
N ALA A 80 -8.12 14.39 -6.14
CA ALA A 80 -6.86 13.79 -5.70
C ALA A 80 -5.84 14.85 -5.26
N LYS A 81 -5.67 15.94 -6.03
CA LYS A 81 -4.81 17.08 -5.65
C LYS A 81 -5.23 17.68 -4.31
N SER A 82 -6.53 17.88 -4.10
CA SER A 82 -7.08 18.44 -2.86
C SER A 82 -6.83 17.54 -1.65
N SER A 83 -7.01 16.22 -1.83
CA SER A 83 -6.68 15.23 -0.79
C SER A 83 -5.20 15.27 -0.41
N LEU A 84 -4.30 15.38 -1.38
CA LEU A 84 -2.86 15.48 -1.13
C LEU A 84 -2.49 16.78 -0.40
N VAL A 85 -3.13 17.91 -0.74
CA VAL A 85 -2.98 19.17 0.00
C VAL A 85 -3.41 18.98 1.46
N PHE A 86 -4.61 18.43 1.69
CA PHE A 86 -5.13 18.18 3.03
C PHE A 86 -4.23 17.23 3.85
N SER A 87 -3.75 16.15 3.24
CA SER A 87 -2.86 15.19 3.92
C SER A 87 -1.52 15.84 4.32
N SER A 88 -1.01 16.74 3.48
CA SER A 88 0.25 17.44 3.69
C SER A 88 0.13 18.52 4.76
N THR A 89 -0.96 19.30 4.76
CA THR A 89 -1.20 20.28 5.83
C THR A 89 -1.37 19.60 7.19
N ARG A 90 -2.02 18.42 7.23
CA ARG A 90 -2.18 17.64 8.46
C ARG A 90 -0.87 17.13 9.05
N ARG A 91 0.16 16.91 8.23
CA ARG A 91 1.52 16.53 8.68
C ARG A 91 2.25 17.64 9.42
N VAL A 92 1.87 18.89 9.22
CA VAL A 92 2.49 20.06 9.86
C VAL A 92 1.52 20.84 10.76
N ALA A 93 0.37 20.24 11.09
CA ALA A 93 -0.71 20.89 11.82
C ALA A 93 -0.40 21.24 13.29
N SER A 94 0.74 20.78 13.83
CA SER A 94 1.20 21.15 15.16
C SER A 94 2.72 21.30 15.19
N PRO A 95 3.29 22.09 16.12
CA PRO A 95 4.73 22.28 16.22
C PRO A 95 5.51 20.97 16.34
N GLY A 96 5.02 20.01 17.14
CA GLY A 96 5.67 18.71 17.30
C GLY A 96 5.69 17.88 16.02
N LYS A 97 4.60 17.92 15.23
CA LYS A 97 4.56 17.22 13.94
C LYS A 97 5.45 17.89 12.89
N ALA A 98 5.44 19.22 12.84
CA ALA A 98 6.32 19.99 11.95
C ALA A 98 7.81 19.76 12.27
N ALA A 99 8.17 19.72 13.56
CA ALA A 99 9.53 19.41 14.00
C ALA A 99 9.96 18.00 13.58
N LEU A 100 9.09 16.99 13.79
CA LEU A 100 9.36 15.62 13.34
C LEU A 100 9.51 15.53 11.82
N ASP A 101 8.64 16.21 11.06
CA ASP A 101 8.70 16.21 9.60
C ASP A 101 10.02 16.81 9.08
N SER A 102 10.41 17.95 9.64
CA SER A 102 11.68 18.62 9.32
C SER A 102 12.88 17.73 9.67
N PHE A 103 12.88 17.09 10.84
CA PHE A 103 13.92 16.15 11.24
C PHE A 103 14.02 14.97 10.26
N VAL A 104 12.89 14.33 9.92
CA VAL A 104 12.87 13.20 8.98
C VAL A 104 13.39 13.63 7.59
N ASN A 105 12.96 14.79 7.09
CA ASN A 105 13.38 15.29 5.79
C ASN A 105 14.91 15.50 5.74
N GLN A 106 15.47 16.17 6.74
CA GLN A 106 16.89 16.51 6.74
C GLN A 106 17.78 15.32 7.16
N ALA A 107 17.48 14.68 8.29
CA ALA A 107 18.37 13.69 8.89
C ALA A 107 18.28 12.31 8.21
N LEU A 108 17.07 11.90 7.79
CA LEU A 108 16.85 10.56 7.24
C LEU A 108 16.81 10.59 5.71
N LYS A 109 16.00 11.47 5.14
CA LYS A 109 15.78 11.52 3.69
C LYS A 109 16.83 12.32 2.92
N LYS A 110 17.59 13.18 3.62
CA LYS A 110 18.59 14.10 3.05
C LYS A 110 17.98 15.03 1.98
N VAL A 111 16.78 15.52 2.24
CA VAL A 111 16.07 16.51 1.40
C VAL A 111 15.85 17.80 2.20
N PRO A 112 15.55 18.95 1.55
CA PRO A 112 15.29 20.21 2.23
C PRO A 112 14.18 20.09 3.28
N GLN A 113 14.22 20.94 4.32
CA GLN A 113 13.18 20.97 5.35
C GLN A 113 11.78 21.22 4.77
N ASP A 114 11.72 22.07 3.75
CA ASP A 114 10.49 22.51 3.07
C ASP A 114 10.09 21.60 1.90
N HIS A 115 10.75 20.44 1.75
CA HIS A 115 10.54 19.51 0.65
C HIS A 115 9.06 19.10 0.48
N GLY A 116 8.30 19.01 1.58
CA GLY A 116 6.86 18.73 1.51
C GLY A 116 6.07 19.79 0.74
N ARG A 117 6.45 21.07 0.86
CA ARG A 117 5.83 22.18 0.14
C ARG A 117 6.25 22.18 -1.33
N GLU A 118 7.55 22.01 -1.61
CA GLU A 118 8.06 21.91 -2.99
C GLU A 118 7.45 20.71 -3.74
N LEU A 119 7.21 19.60 -3.05
CA LEU A 119 6.54 18.44 -3.60
C LEU A 119 5.07 18.75 -3.95
N LEU A 120 4.36 19.48 -3.09
CA LEU A 120 2.99 19.91 -3.37
C LEU A 120 2.92 20.80 -4.61
N ASP A 121 3.82 21.77 -4.74
CA ASP A 121 3.87 22.67 -5.90
C ASP A 121 4.09 21.87 -7.20
N ARG A 122 4.98 20.86 -7.16
CA ARG A 122 5.20 19.94 -8.27
C ARG A 122 3.97 19.08 -8.58
N ILE A 123 3.24 18.60 -7.57
CA ILE A 123 2.00 17.83 -7.74
C ILE A 123 0.91 18.68 -8.41
N GLN A 124 0.80 19.96 -8.07
CA GLN A 124 -0.18 20.87 -8.68
C GLN A 124 0.05 21.04 -10.19
N ALA A 125 1.31 21.04 -10.63
CA ALA A 125 1.70 21.14 -12.04
C ALA A 125 1.46 19.84 -12.85
N VAL A 126 1.12 18.71 -12.22
CA VAL A 126 0.84 17.47 -12.93
C VAL A 126 -0.55 17.55 -13.59
N ASP A 127 -0.60 17.17 -14.87
CA ASP A 127 -1.80 17.07 -15.68
C ASP A 127 -2.31 15.61 -15.80
N LEU A 128 -3.47 15.43 -16.43
CA LEU A 128 -4.06 14.11 -16.70
C LEU A 128 -3.10 13.18 -17.47
N GLU A 129 -2.35 13.73 -18.42
CA GLU A 129 -1.38 12.95 -19.19
C GLU A 129 -0.24 12.43 -18.30
N GLY A 130 0.27 13.26 -17.38
CA GLY A 130 1.25 12.87 -16.38
C GLY A 130 0.78 11.73 -15.49
N VAL A 131 -0.48 11.76 -15.06
CA VAL A 131 -1.08 10.67 -14.30
C VAL A 131 -1.17 9.39 -15.15
N ARG A 132 -1.69 9.47 -16.38
CA ARG A 132 -1.78 8.31 -17.29
C ARG A 132 -0.40 7.70 -17.59
N ARG A 133 0.61 8.55 -17.82
CA ARG A 133 2.00 8.11 -18.00
C ARG A 133 2.51 7.37 -16.77
N ALA A 134 2.31 7.92 -15.57
CA ALA A 134 2.73 7.28 -14.33
C ALA A 134 2.02 5.94 -14.07
N LEU A 135 0.71 5.86 -14.34
CA LEU A 135 -0.04 4.60 -14.27
C LEU A 135 0.55 3.56 -15.23
N LYS A 136 0.84 3.94 -16.48
CA LYS A 136 1.41 3.05 -17.49
C LYS A 136 2.81 2.57 -17.14
N THR A 137 3.69 3.46 -16.69
CA THR A 137 5.11 3.12 -16.50
C THR A 137 5.42 2.51 -15.14
N ARG A 138 4.64 2.81 -14.10
CA ARG A 138 4.95 2.43 -12.71
C ARG A 138 3.93 1.50 -12.07
N VAL A 139 2.64 1.65 -12.39
CA VAL A 139 1.57 0.84 -11.76
C VAL A 139 1.24 -0.39 -12.59
N LEU A 140 1.12 -0.25 -13.91
CA LEU A 140 0.80 -1.36 -14.81
C LEU A 140 1.79 -2.55 -14.72
N PRO A 141 3.11 -2.33 -14.55
CA PRO A 141 4.08 -3.42 -14.35
C PRO A 141 3.81 -4.33 -13.13
N LEU A 142 2.99 -3.90 -12.16
CA LEU A 142 2.59 -4.73 -11.01
C LEU A 142 1.71 -5.92 -11.42
N PHE A 143 1.10 -5.87 -12.61
CA PHE A 143 0.23 -6.91 -13.14
C PHE A 143 0.89 -7.73 -14.25
N ASP A 144 2.20 -7.53 -14.47
CA ASP A 144 2.99 -8.25 -15.45
C ASP A 144 3.97 -9.20 -14.73
N PRO A 145 3.90 -10.53 -14.97
CA PRO A 145 4.78 -11.50 -14.32
C PRO A 145 6.26 -11.31 -14.64
N ALA A 146 6.61 -10.68 -15.77
CA ALA A 146 8.01 -10.44 -16.14
C ALA A 146 8.65 -9.33 -15.30
N THR A 147 7.85 -8.43 -14.72
CA THR A 147 8.34 -7.23 -14.02
C THR A 147 7.92 -7.16 -12.56
N SER A 148 7.12 -8.12 -12.09
CA SER A 148 6.58 -8.11 -10.73
C SER A 148 6.68 -9.44 -10.01
N ILE A 149 6.70 -9.35 -8.68
CA ILE A 149 6.66 -10.47 -7.76
C ILE A 149 5.38 -10.36 -6.94
N ALA A 150 4.60 -11.43 -6.89
CA ALA A 150 3.38 -11.54 -6.11
C ALA A 150 3.60 -12.48 -4.92
N VAL A 151 3.21 -12.03 -3.73
CA VAL A 151 3.19 -12.85 -2.51
C VAL A 151 1.76 -12.83 -1.98
N VAL A 152 1.18 -14.02 -1.78
CA VAL A 152 -0.19 -14.15 -1.28
C VAL A 152 -0.22 -15.05 -0.07
N ALA A 153 -0.81 -14.56 1.02
CA ALA A 153 -1.13 -15.32 2.21
C ALA A 153 -2.64 -15.61 2.21
N SER A 154 -3.01 -16.88 2.28
CA SER A 154 -4.41 -17.32 2.23
C SER A 154 -4.65 -18.53 3.12
N SER A 155 -5.92 -18.87 3.36
CA SER A 155 -6.30 -20.16 3.93
C SER A 155 -5.95 -21.31 2.98
N ALA A 156 -5.77 -22.52 3.55
CA ALA A 156 -5.51 -23.73 2.78
C ALA A 156 -6.63 -24.01 1.76
N SER A 157 -7.89 -23.74 2.12
CA SER A 157 -9.08 -23.89 1.28
C SER A 157 -9.07 -23.03 0.01
N LYS A 158 -8.34 -21.90 0.00
CA LYS A 158 -8.30 -20.95 -1.12
C LYS A 158 -7.00 -20.95 -1.90
N SER A 159 -5.98 -21.64 -1.37
CA SER A 159 -4.65 -21.69 -1.96
C SER A 159 -4.67 -22.20 -3.41
N SER A 160 -5.43 -23.24 -3.72
CA SER A 160 -5.57 -23.80 -5.08
C SER A 160 -6.13 -22.78 -6.06
N ASP A 161 -7.22 -22.12 -5.69
CA ASP A 161 -7.93 -21.15 -6.53
C ASP A 161 -7.03 -19.94 -6.85
N ILE A 162 -6.25 -19.49 -5.85
CA ILE A 162 -5.31 -18.38 -6.00
C ILE A 162 -4.14 -18.76 -6.91
N VAL A 163 -3.59 -19.97 -6.75
CA VAL A 163 -2.52 -20.49 -7.61
C VAL A 163 -2.98 -20.56 -9.06
N GLU A 164 -4.16 -21.13 -9.31
CA GLU A 164 -4.75 -21.18 -10.65
C GLU A 164 -4.99 -19.78 -11.22
N GLY A 165 -5.54 -18.88 -10.41
CA GLY A 165 -5.79 -17.50 -10.78
C GLY A 165 -4.52 -16.75 -11.21
N LEU A 166 -3.43 -16.86 -10.44
CA LEU A 166 -2.15 -16.21 -10.78
C LEU A 166 -1.47 -16.87 -11.99
N LYS A 167 -1.52 -18.20 -12.11
CA LYS A 167 -0.99 -18.92 -13.29
C LYS A 167 -1.73 -18.53 -14.57
N SER A 168 -3.04 -18.30 -14.51
CA SER A 168 -3.82 -17.82 -15.67
C SER A 168 -3.37 -16.44 -16.17
N TYR A 169 -2.70 -15.65 -15.32
CA TYR A 169 -2.09 -14.37 -15.66
C TYR A 169 -0.60 -14.48 -16.03
N GLY A 170 -0.07 -15.70 -16.12
CA GLY A 170 1.31 -15.99 -16.53
C GLY A 170 2.35 -15.94 -15.39
N PHE A 171 1.93 -15.85 -14.13
CA PHE A 171 2.87 -15.95 -13.01
C PHE A 171 3.32 -17.39 -12.81
N ASP A 172 4.61 -17.58 -12.56
CA ASP A 172 5.13 -18.81 -11.98
C ASP A 172 4.89 -18.78 -10.47
N VAL A 173 4.17 -19.78 -9.95
CA VAL A 173 3.62 -19.77 -8.58
C VAL A 173 4.05 -21.02 -7.84
N GLU A 174 4.79 -20.80 -6.75
CA GLU A 174 5.13 -21.82 -5.76
C GLU A 174 4.15 -21.73 -4.57
N LEU A 175 3.57 -22.86 -4.18
CA LEU A 175 2.72 -22.95 -2.99
C LEU A 175 3.53 -23.51 -1.82
N ARG A 176 3.63 -22.74 -0.72
CA ARG A 176 4.22 -23.19 0.53
C ARG A 176 3.19 -23.16 1.64
N THR A 177 3.01 -24.29 2.32
CA THR A 177 2.21 -24.38 3.54
C THR A 177 3.10 -24.06 4.73
N LEU A 178 2.72 -23.07 5.53
CA LEU A 178 3.37 -22.78 6.81
C LEU A 178 2.83 -23.77 7.85
N ASP A 179 3.69 -24.66 8.33
CA ASP A 179 3.37 -25.50 9.47
C ASP A 179 3.63 -24.70 10.76
N LEU A 180 2.56 -24.36 11.48
CA LEU A 180 2.62 -23.61 12.73
C LEU A 180 2.67 -24.54 13.96
N SER A 181 2.83 -25.86 13.77
CA SER A 181 2.84 -26.84 14.86
C SER A 181 4.22 -27.07 15.52
N GLY A 182 5.21 -26.24 15.22
CA GLY A 182 6.55 -26.29 15.82
C GLY A 182 6.85 -25.11 16.74
N ASP A 183 7.11 -25.42 18.01
CA ASP A 183 7.63 -24.59 19.10
C ASP A 183 6.65 -23.60 19.79
N GLU A 184 5.60 -24.15 20.40
CA GLU A 184 5.03 -23.61 21.65
C GLU A 184 5.73 -24.22 22.89
N ASP A 185 7.06 -24.26 22.90
CA ASP A 185 7.82 -24.31 24.16
C ASP A 185 8.17 -22.86 24.56
N ILE A 186 7.13 -22.05 24.74
CA ILE A 186 7.27 -20.88 25.61
C ILE A 186 7.23 -21.44 27.01
N ASP A 187 8.43 -21.70 27.57
CA ASP A 187 8.59 -21.93 29.01
C ASP A 187 7.91 -20.78 29.75
N ASP A 188 6.69 -21.05 30.24
CA ASP A 188 5.98 -20.24 31.20
C ASP A 188 6.76 -20.32 32.52
N SER A 189 7.86 -19.58 32.60
CA SER A 189 8.56 -19.32 33.86
C SER A 189 7.70 -18.37 34.68
N GLY A 190 6.63 -18.92 35.23
CA GLY A 190 5.83 -18.30 36.28
C GLY A 190 6.73 -18.05 37.50
N SER A 191 7.29 -16.85 37.60
CA SER A 191 7.89 -16.38 38.84
C SER A 191 6.76 -16.04 39.82
N GLU A 192 6.21 -17.06 40.48
CA GLU A 192 5.45 -16.86 41.72
C GLU A 192 6.41 -16.29 42.77
N SER A 193 6.39 -14.97 42.91
CA SER A 193 7.08 -14.28 44.01
C SER A 193 6.25 -14.46 45.27
N GLY A 194 6.44 -15.61 45.93
CA GLY A 194 5.86 -15.94 47.22
C GLY A 194 6.27 -14.94 48.30
N ASN A 195 5.27 -14.27 48.87
CA ASN A 195 5.35 -13.44 50.06
C ASN A 195 5.80 -14.29 51.28
N SER A 196 7.00 -14.04 51.80
CA SER A 196 7.41 -14.52 53.12
C SER A 196 7.65 -13.31 54.05
N GLY A 197 6.65 -13.02 54.87
CA GLY A 197 6.80 -12.16 56.04
C GLY A 197 7.69 -12.86 57.09
N THR A 198 8.75 -12.19 57.51
CA THR A 198 9.49 -12.53 58.72
C THR A 198 9.20 -11.48 59.78
N SER A 199 8.47 -11.92 60.80
CA SER A 199 8.35 -11.27 62.11
C SER A 199 9.64 -11.53 62.89
N GLY A 200 10.24 -10.50 63.50
CA GLY A 200 11.42 -10.65 64.34
C GLY A 200 11.92 -9.34 64.94
N SER A 201 11.41 -9.05 66.13
CA SER A 201 11.74 -7.95 67.05
C SER A 201 13.23 -7.84 67.35
N VAL A 202 13.78 -6.61 67.38
CA VAL A 202 14.28 -5.90 68.59
C VAL A 202 14.14 -4.40 68.36
#